data_AF-A0A3N5PI16-F1
#
_entry.id   AF-A0A3N5PI16-F1
#
_cell.length_a   1.000
_cell.length_b   1.000
_cell.length_c   1.000
_cell.angle_alpha   90.00
_cell.angle_beta   90.00
_cell.angle_gamma   90.00
#
_symmetry.space_group_name_H-M   'P 1'
#
loop_
_entity.id
_entity.type
_entity.pdbx_description
1 polymer ?
#
loop_
_entity_poly.entity_id
_entity_poly.type
_entity_poly.pdbx_seq_one_letter_code
_entity_poly.pdbx_strand_id
1 'polypeptide(L)'
;MDTKKCFKCGEVKPISEFYVHKQMKDGHLGKCKECTKKYVHDYREQNLDKVRAYDRERATLPHRVEARKKYAQTPEGKEICNNAKRKWTKKNPLKKLASQMVDNAIRDGRLQRQPCERCGSTVRVHGHHDDYYKPLEVRWLCPKCHRELHKSLD
;
A
#
# COMPACT_ATOMS: atom_id res chain seq x y z
N MET A 1 -29.20 25.96 -23.67
CA MET A 1 -28.41 25.06 -22.82
C MET A 1 -29.31 23.91 -22.42
N ASP A 2 -28.95 22.67 -22.74
CA ASP A 2 -29.79 21.52 -22.42
C ASP A 2 -29.77 21.28 -20.91
N THR A 3 -30.96 21.18 -20.33
CA THR A 3 -31.16 20.93 -18.90
C THR A 3 -31.93 19.64 -18.70
N LYS A 4 -31.71 19.00 -17.55
CA LYS A 4 -32.33 17.73 -17.21
C LYS A 4 -32.73 17.74 -15.73
N LYS A 5 -33.90 17.20 -15.42
CA LYS A 5 -34.36 17.01 -14.04
C LYS A 5 -33.72 15.75 -13.45
N CYS A 6 -33.04 15.89 -12.32
CA CYS A 6 -32.53 14.75 -11.57
C CYS A 6 -33.69 14.00 -10.92
N PHE A 7 -33.84 12.70 -11.20
CA PHE A 7 -34.92 11.91 -10.58
C PHE A 7 -34.73 11.67 -9.07
N LYS A 8 -33.51 11.89 -8.53
CA LYS A 8 -33.19 11.62 -7.13
C LYS A 8 -33.39 12.82 -6.21
N CYS A 9 -32.92 14.01 -6.59
CA CYS A 9 -33.12 15.24 -5.81
C CYS A 9 -34.23 16.15 -6.36
N GLY A 10 -34.76 15.89 -7.55
CA GLY A 10 -35.81 16.68 -8.17
C GLY A 10 -35.34 17.99 -8.84
N GLU A 11 -34.09 18.41 -8.64
CA GLU A 11 -33.56 19.66 -9.21
C GLU A 11 -33.36 19.55 -10.73
N VAL A 12 -33.66 20.65 -11.44
CA VAL A 12 -33.32 20.83 -12.86
C VAL A 12 -31.92 21.42 -12.96
N LYS A 13 -31.00 20.72 -13.63
CA LYS A 13 -29.60 21.14 -13.78
C LYS A 13 -29.15 21.09 -15.25
N PRO A 14 -28.10 21.82 -15.63
CA PRO A 14 -27.46 21.65 -16.93
C PRO A 14 -27.09 20.18 -17.18
N ILE A 15 -27.15 19.71 -18.43
CA ILE A 15 -26.83 18.31 -18.76
C ILE A 15 -25.39 17.91 -18.39
N SER A 16 -24.47 18.88 -18.33
CA SER A 16 -23.10 18.71 -17.84
C SER A 16 -23.02 18.28 -16.37
N GLU A 17 -24.06 18.49 -15.57
CA GLU A 17 -24.16 18.04 -14.18
C GLU A 17 -24.59 16.58 -14.04
N PHE A 18 -24.65 15.84 -15.15
CA PHE A 18 -24.95 14.43 -15.20
C PHE A 18 -23.76 13.68 -15.81
N TYR A 19 -23.48 12.46 -15.34
CA TYR A 19 -22.43 11.65 -15.94
C TYR A 19 -22.88 11.12 -17.30
N VAL A 20 -21.95 11.10 -18.27
CA VAL A 20 -22.16 10.48 -19.58
C VAL A 20 -22.40 8.98 -19.39
N HIS A 21 -23.46 8.47 -20.00
CA HIS A 21 -23.84 7.07 -19.99
C HIS A 21 -24.43 6.67 -21.33
N LYS A 22 -23.62 6.00 -22.16
CA LYS A 22 -23.93 5.72 -23.58
C LYS A 22 -25.21 4.90 -23.82
N GLN A 23 -25.66 4.14 -22.82
CA GLN A 23 -26.88 3.34 -22.92
C GLN A 23 -28.18 4.15 -22.68
N MET A 24 -28.07 5.40 -22.20
CA MET A 24 -29.23 6.25 -21.97
C MET A 24 -29.65 6.93 -23.28
N LYS A 25 -30.96 7.16 -23.45
CA LYS A 25 -31.53 7.78 -24.67
C LYS A 25 -30.90 9.13 -25.01
N ASP A 26 -30.56 9.92 -24.00
CA ASP A 26 -29.92 11.23 -24.13
C ASP A 26 -28.41 11.21 -23.77
N GLY A 27 -27.82 10.01 -23.68
CA GLY A 27 -26.41 9.82 -23.39
C GLY A 27 -25.97 10.21 -21.97
N HIS A 28 -26.90 10.51 -21.05
CA HIS A 28 -26.58 10.96 -19.70
C HIS A 28 -27.42 10.26 -18.63
N LEU A 29 -26.85 10.04 -17.45
CA LEU A 29 -27.57 9.45 -16.32
C LEU A 29 -28.81 10.28 -15.93
N GLY A 30 -29.83 9.60 -15.41
CA GLY A 30 -31.03 10.24 -14.88
C GLY A 30 -30.83 11.03 -13.57
N LYS A 31 -29.75 10.73 -12.83
CA LYS A 31 -29.41 11.36 -11.55
C LYS A 31 -28.16 12.23 -11.71
N CYS A 32 -28.13 13.37 -11.03
CA CYS A 32 -27.01 14.30 -11.11
C CYS A 32 -25.73 13.70 -10.49
N LYS A 33 -24.59 14.33 -10.79
CA LYS A 33 -23.27 13.93 -10.28
C LYS A 33 -23.24 13.86 -8.75
N GLU A 34 -23.80 14.85 -8.08
CA GLU A 34 -23.85 14.89 -6.61
C GLU A 34 -24.65 13.72 -6.02
N CYS A 35 -25.85 13.45 -6.55
CA CYS A 35 -26.64 12.28 -6.14
C CYS A 35 -25.93 10.96 -6.43
N THR A 36 -25.14 10.90 -7.51
CA THR A 36 -24.34 9.71 -7.84
C THR A 36 -23.19 9.53 -6.87
N LYS A 37 -22.42 10.59 -6.56
CA LYS A 37 -21.32 10.55 -5.60
C LYS A 37 -21.83 10.13 -4.22
N LYS A 38 -22.91 10.76 -3.74
CA LYS A 38 -23.53 10.40 -2.47
C LYS A 38 -23.95 8.93 -2.44
N TYR A 39 -24.62 8.45 -3.48
CA TYR A 39 -25.01 7.05 -3.57
C TYR A 39 -23.80 6.10 -3.50
N VAL A 40 -22.73 6.38 -4.25
CA VAL A 40 -21.51 5.53 -4.25
C VAL A 40 -20.82 5.56 -2.89
N HIS A 41 -20.80 6.72 -2.23
CA HIS A 41 -20.27 6.86 -0.87
C HIS A 41 -21.06 6.03 0.13
N ASP A 42 -22.37 6.24 0.21
CA ASP A 42 -23.26 5.55 1.14
C ASP A 42 -23.22 4.03 0.90
N TYR A 43 -23.19 3.59 -0.37
CA TYR A 43 -23.03 2.18 -0.71
C TYR A 43 -21.72 1.61 -0.19
N ARG A 44 -20.61 2.34 -0.32
CA ARG A 44 -19.29 1.89 0.16
C ARG A 44 -19.24 1.80 1.67
N GLU A 45 -19.85 2.75 2.38
CA GLU A 45 -19.93 2.71 3.85
C GLU A 45 -20.75 1.50 4.32
N GLN A 46 -21.93 1.29 3.72
CA GLN A 46 -22.83 0.20 4.08
C GLN A 46 -22.30 -1.19 3.66
N ASN A 47 -21.37 -1.26 2.71
CA ASN A 47 -20.86 -2.51 2.14
C ASN A 47 -19.32 -2.58 2.19
N LEU A 48 -18.71 -2.03 3.23
CA LEU A 48 -17.27 -1.82 3.28
C LEU A 48 -16.46 -3.09 3.04
N ASP A 49 -16.83 -4.20 3.67
CA ASP A 49 -16.12 -5.47 3.53
C ASP A 49 -16.27 -6.06 2.13
N LYS A 50 -17.46 -5.98 1.55
CA LYS A 50 -17.72 -6.41 0.17
C LYS A 50 -16.92 -5.58 -0.83
N VAL A 51 -16.88 -4.26 -0.66
CA VAL A 51 -16.10 -3.37 -1.53
C VAL A 51 -14.61 -3.64 -1.38
N ARG A 52 -14.11 -3.84 -0.15
CA ARG A 52 -12.71 -4.20 0.10
C ARG A 52 -12.34 -5.57 -0.48
N ALA A 53 -13.23 -6.56 -0.39
CA ALA A 53 -13.02 -7.87 -1.02
C ALA A 53 -12.92 -7.71 -2.55
N TYR A 54 -13.89 -7.03 -3.16
CA TYR A 54 -13.87 -6.73 -4.59
C TYR A 54 -12.62 -5.95 -5.02
N ASP A 55 -12.20 -4.93 -4.28
CA ASP A 55 -11.00 -4.15 -4.61
C ASP A 55 -9.72 -5.00 -4.51
N ARG A 56 -9.65 -5.92 -3.53
CA ARG A 56 -8.55 -6.89 -3.42
C ARG A 56 -8.50 -7.82 -4.62
N GLU A 57 -9.61 -8.43 -5.00
CA GLU A 57 -9.71 -9.31 -6.18
C GLU A 57 -9.42 -8.55 -7.48
N ARG A 58 -9.94 -7.34 -7.62
CA ARG A 58 -9.67 -6.49 -8.77
C ARG A 58 -8.18 -6.14 -8.86
N ALA A 59 -7.51 -5.93 -7.73
CA ALA A 59 -6.08 -5.65 -7.70
C ALA A 59 -5.21 -6.84 -8.12
N THR A 60 -5.73 -8.08 -8.05
CA THR A 60 -5.02 -9.30 -8.48
C THR A 60 -5.24 -9.65 -9.95
N LEU A 61 -6.11 -8.93 -10.67
CA LEU A 61 -6.35 -9.20 -12.10
C LEU A 61 -5.03 -9.12 -12.92
N PRO A 62 -4.74 -10.09 -13.80
CA PRO A 62 -3.44 -10.20 -14.47
C PRO A 62 -3.00 -8.92 -15.19
N HIS A 63 -3.90 -8.27 -15.94
CA HIS A 63 -3.59 -7.03 -16.66
C HIS A 63 -3.19 -5.87 -15.72
N ARG A 64 -3.73 -5.84 -14.49
CA ARG A 64 -3.39 -4.79 -13.50
C ARG A 64 -2.08 -5.08 -12.79
N VAL A 65 -1.82 -6.36 -12.48
CA VAL A 65 -0.53 -6.80 -11.94
C VAL A 65 0.57 -6.51 -12.95
N GLU A 66 0.35 -6.84 -14.22
CA GLU A 66 1.27 -6.58 -15.32
C GLU A 66 1.49 -5.08 -15.53
N ALA A 67 0.41 -4.26 -15.55
CA ALA A 67 0.54 -2.81 -15.65
C ALA A 67 1.35 -2.21 -14.50
N ARG A 68 1.13 -2.67 -13.26
CA ARG A 68 1.93 -2.23 -12.10
C ARG A 68 3.39 -2.65 -12.22
N LYS A 69 3.65 -3.88 -12.68
CA LYS A 69 5.00 -4.41 -12.89
C LYS A 69 5.74 -3.61 -13.97
N LYS A 70 5.07 -3.28 -15.08
CA LYS A 70 5.62 -2.42 -16.15
C LYS A 70 5.93 -1.03 -15.62
N TYR A 71 4.99 -0.39 -14.93
CA TYR A 71 5.20 0.93 -14.33
C TYR A 71 6.38 0.95 -13.35
N ALA A 72 6.50 -0.07 -12.49
CA ALA A 72 7.61 -0.16 -11.54
C ALA A 72 9.00 -0.26 -12.20
N GLN A 73 9.07 -0.65 -13.47
CA GLN A 73 10.33 -0.73 -14.23
C GLN A 73 10.69 0.56 -14.96
N THR A 74 9.75 1.51 -15.10
CA THR A 74 10.03 2.79 -15.76
C THR A 74 10.96 3.65 -14.92
N PRO A 75 11.67 4.62 -15.54
CA PRO A 75 12.50 5.57 -14.79
C PRO A 75 11.71 6.30 -13.69
N GLU A 76 10.47 6.71 -13.96
CA GLU A 76 9.62 7.42 -13.02
C GLU A 76 9.20 6.51 -11.85
N GLY A 77 8.79 5.27 -12.14
CA GLY A 77 8.41 4.31 -11.10
C GLY A 77 9.58 3.96 -10.19
N LYS A 78 10.77 3.78 -10.76
CA LYS A 78 12.02 3.57 -10.01
C LYS A 78 12.36 4.79 -9.15
N GLU A 79 12.21 6.00 -9.69
CA GLU A 79 12.54 7.22 -8.96
C GLU A 79 11.59 7.47 -7.79
N ILE A 80 10.30 7.17 -7.93
CA ILE A 80 9.35 7.21 -6.81
C ILE A 80 9.77 6.23 -5.70
N CYS A 81 10.14 5.00 -6.05
CA CYS A 81 10.61 4.01 -5.09
C CYS A 81 11.90 4.48 -4.37
N ASN A 82 12.85 5.03 -5.13
CA ASN A 82 14.09 5.57 -4.60
C ASN A 82 13.83 6.75 -3.67
N ASN A 83 12.92 7.65 -4.02
CA ASN A 83 12.55 8.79 -3.20
C ASN A 83 11.94 8.35 -1.86
N ALA A 84 11.06 7.36 -1.88
CA ALA A 84 10.52 6.77 -0.66
C ALA A 84 11.63 6.18 0.24
N LYS A 85 12.61 5.47 -0.36
CA LYS A 85 13.77 4.92 0.34
C LYS A 85 14.66 6.02 0.95
N ARG A 86 14.93 7.10 0.20
CA ARG A 86 15.69 8.27 0.69
C ARG A 86 14.95 8.95 1.84
N LYS A 87 13.64 9.17 1.72
CA LYS A 87 12.81 9.77 2.78
C LYS A 87 12.80 8.93 4.05
N TRP A 88 12.65 7.60 3.93
CA TRP A 88 12.73 6.69 5.07
C TRP A 88 14.10 6.75 5.74
N THR A 89 15.18 6.74 4.96
CA THR A 89 16.55 6.82 5.47
C THR A 89 16.79 8.13 6.22
N LYS A 90 16.36 9.26 5.67
CA LYS A 90 16.46 10.58 6.33
C LYS A 90 15.66 10.64 7.63
N LYS A 91 14.48 10.00 7.68
CA LYS A 91 13.64 9.95 8.89
C LYS A 91 14.16 8.97 9.95
N ASN A 92 14.93 7.96 9.54
CA ASN A 92 15.39 6.88 10.43
C ASN A 92 16.92 6.69 10.37
N PRO A 93 17.71 7.73 10.66
CA PRO A 93 19.17 7.65 10.54
C PRO A 93 19.77 6.62 11.49
N LEU A 94 19.30 6.57 12.75
CA LEU A 94 19.78 5.62 13.75
C LEU A 94 19.52 4.16 13.32
N LYS A 95 18.30 3.85 12.87
CA LYS A 95 17.95 2.49 12.39
C LYS A 95 18.81 2.08 11.20
N LYS A 96 19.07 3.03 10.29
CA LYS A 96 19.91 2.78 9.12
C LYS A 96 21.36 2.50 9.53
N LEU A 97 21.90 3.32 10.43
CA LEU A 97 23.26 3.17 10.95
C LEU A 97 23.43 1.84 11.68
N ALA A 98 22.50 1.50 12.58
CA ALA A 98 22.56 0.26 13.34
C ALA A 98 22.57 -0.98 12.41
N SER A 99 21.68 -1.00 11.42
CA SER A 99 21.67 -2.06 10.40
C SER A 99 22.98 -2.13 9.61
N GLN A 100 23.56 -0.97 9.24
CA GLN A 100 24.85 -0.93 8.55
C GLN A 100 26.00 -1.47 9.42
N MET A 101 25.98 -1.19 10.72
CA MET A 101 27.00 -1.69 11.65
C MET A 101 26.95 -3.21 11.79
N VAL A 102 25.76 -3.80 11.85
CA VAL A 102 25.56 -5.25 11.82
C VAL A 102 26.07 -5.84 10.51
N ASP A 103 25.66 -5.29 9.36
CA ASP A 103 26.09 -5.79 8.05
C ASP A 103 27.62 -5.73 7.89
N ASN A 104 28.24 -4.63 8.32
CA ASN A 104 29.69 -4.48 8.32
C ASN A 104 30.36 -5.49 9.27
N ALA A 105 29.85 -5.64 10.49
CA ALA A 105 30.42 -6.59 11.45
C ALA A 105 30.34 -8.04 10.95
N ILE A 106 29.26 -8.41 10.24
CA ILE A 106 29.14 -9.72 9.59
C ILE A 106 30.15 -9.88 8.45
N ARG A 107 30.21 -8.89 7.55
CA ARG A 107 31.15 -8.90 6.42
C ARG A 107 32.60 -9.02 6.90
N ASP A 108 32.93 -8.30 7.96
CA ASP A 108 34.28 -8.25 8.53
C ASP A 108 34.55 -9.42 9.49
N GLY A 109 33.60 -10.35 9.68
CA GLY A 109 33.75 -11.53 10.55
C GLY A 109 33.67 -11.27 12.06
N ARG A 110 33.43 -10.03 12.49
CA ARG A 110 33.28 -9.63 13.91
C ARG A 110 31.95 -10.05 14.53
N LEU A 111 30.96 -10.39 13.69
CA LEU A 111 29.65 -10.85 14.13
C LEU A 111 29.20 -12.03 13.26
N GLN A 112 28.79 -13.13 13.88
CA GLN A 112 28.29 -14.29 13.15
C GLN A 112 26.78 -14.38 13.26
N ARG A 113 26.11 -14.63 12.13
CA ARG A 113 24.66 -14.88 12.12
C ARG A 113 24.37 -16.15 12.92
N GLN A 114 23.43 -16.07 13.85
CA GLN A 114 22.94 -17.24 14.57
C GLN A 114 21.65 -17.78 13.94
N PRO A 115 21.26 -19.03 14.24
CA PRO A 115 19.94 -19.54 13.92
C PRO A 115 18.84 -18.67 14.54
N CYS A 116 17.63 -18.78 14.01
CA CYS A 116 16.48 -18.06 14.55
C CYS A 116 16.21 -18.47 16.01
N GLU A 117 16.20 -17.52 16.94
CA GLU A 117 15.97 -17.77 18.37
C GLU A 117 14.60 -18.41 18.68
N ARG A 118 13.60 -18.19 17.82
CA ARG A 118 12.24 -18.71 18.04
C ARG A 118 11.99 -20.09 17.46
N CYS A 119 12.59 -20.41 16.32
CA CYS A 119 12.27 -21.64 15.58
C CYS A 119 13.49 -22.44 15.09
N GLY A 120 14.71 -21.99 15.39
CA GLY A 120 15.95 -22.66 14.99
C GLY A 120 16.31 -22.56 13.50
N SER A 121 15.49 -21.92 12.66
CA SER A 121 15.78 -21.78 11.23
C SER A 121 17.11 -21.06 10.99
N THR A 122 17.99 -21.66 10.21
CA THR A 122 19.25 -21.06 9.73
C THR A 122 19.10 -20.33 8.40
N VAL A 123 17.93 -20.44 7.76
CA VAL A 123 17.65 -19.85 6.45
C VAL A 123 17.19 -18.39 6.61
N ARG A 124 17.84 -17.48 5.87
CA ARG A 124 17.49 -16.06 5.76
C ARG A 124 17.26 -15.35 7.09
N VAL A 125 18.13 -15.60 8.07
CA VAL A 125 18.03 -14.99 9.40
C VAL A 125 18.48 -13.53 9.36
N HIS A 126 17.70 -12.64 9.97
CA HIS A 126 17.96 -11.20 10.04
C HIS A 126 18.28 -10.80 11.49
N GLY A 127 19.09 -9.75 11.66
CA GLY A 127 19.28 -9.11 12.97
C GLY A 127 18.12 -8.16 13.28
N HIS A 128 17.29 -8.52 14.25
CA HIS A 128 16.30 -7.62 14.84
C HIS A 128 16.97 -6.77 15.92
N HIS A 129 16.68 -5.48 15.92
CA HIS A 129 17.22 -4.55 16.91
C HIS A 129 16.09 -4.19 17.88
N ASP A 130 16.18 -4.63 19.14
CA ASP A 130 15.27 -4.16 20.20
C ASP A 130 15.68 -2.75 20.66
N ASP A 131 16.99 -2.46 20.69
CA ASP A 131 17.56 -1.14 20.95
C ASP A 131 18.54 -0.74 19.84
N TYR A 132 18.19 0.31 19.09
CA TYR A 132 19.01 0.80 17.99
C TYR A 132 20.28 1.57 18.45
N TYR A 133 20.41 1.91 19.74
CA TYR A 133 21.64 2.48 20.31
C TYR A 133 22.69 1.40 20.64
N LYS A 134 22.29 0.12 20.63
CA LYS A 134 23.17 -1.03 20.81
C LYS A 134 23.23 -1.85 19.53
N PRO A 135 23.85 -1.33 18.47
CA PRO A 135 23.67 -1.82 17.11
C PRO A 135 24.15 -3.27 16.89
N LEU A 136 25.08 -3.77 17.70
CA LEU A 136 25.57 -5.15 17.58
C LEU A 136 24.82 -6.14 18.49
N GLU A 137 23.99 -5.66 19.42
CA GLU A 137 23.10 -6.48 20.25
C GLU A 137 21.81 -6.75 19.48
N VAL A 138 21.90 -7.64 18.49
CA VAL A 138 20.75 -8.04 17.67
C VAL A 138 20.24 -9.43 18.03
N ARG A 139 18.93 -9.59 17.93
CA ARG A 139 18.27 -10.89 17.97
C ARG A 139 18.22 -11.52 16.60
N TRP A 140 18.54 -12.79 16.50
CA TRP A 140 18.53 -13.49 15.23
C TRP A 140 17.16 -14.08 14.96
N LEU A 141 16.45 -13.55 13.96
CA LEU A 141 15.08 -13.99 13.63
C LEU A 141 14.92 -14.26 12.14
N CYS A 142 14.29 -15.39 11.79
CA CYS A 142 13.85 -15.63 10.43
C CYS A 142 12.72 -14.65 10.05
N PRO A 143 12.43 -14.43 8.75
CA PRO A 143 11.50 -13.39 8.33
C PRO A 143 10.06 -13.60 8.85
N LYS A 144 9.65 -14.85 9.09
CA LYS A 144 8.35 -15.18 9.70
C LYS A 144 8.29 -14.69 11.14
N CYS A 145 9.21 -15.15 11.98
CA CYS A 145 9.29 -14.81 13.39
C CYS A 145 9.55 -13.32 13.62
N HIS A 146 10.34 -12.68 12.75
CA HIS A 146 10.61 -11.25 12.82
C HIS A 146 9.33 -10.42 12.56
N ARG A 147 8.51 -10.81 11.57
CA ARG A 147 7.22 -10.14 11.31
C ARG A 147 6.23 -10.34 12.45
N GLU A 148 6.18 -11.55 13.01
CA GLU A 148 5.33 -11.86 14.17
C GLU A 148 5.72 -11.01 15.39
N LEU A 149 7.01 -10.82 15.63
CA LEU A 149 7.48 -9.93 16.70
C LEU A 149 7.02 -8.49 16.49
N HIS A 150 7.17 -7.92 15.29
CA HIS A 150 6.67 -6.56 15.02
C HIS A 150 5.16 -6.44 15.23
N LYS A 151 4.36 -7.42 14.79
CA LYS A 151 2.92 -7.43 15.04
C LYS A 151 2.52 -7.48 16.52
N SER A 152 3.37 -8.02 17.39
CA SER A 152 3.10 -8.10 18.83
C SER A 152 3.54 -6.85 19.61
N LEU A 153 4.34 -5.98 18.98
CA LEU A 153 4.92 -4.78 19.60
C LEU A 153 4.38 -3.47 19.01
N ASP A 154 3.82 -3.51 17.81
CA ASP A 154 3.13 -2.40 17.12
C ASP A 154 1.64 -2.34 17.47
#